data_AF-A0A8H7GWV7-F1
#
_entry.id   AF-A0A8H7GWV7-F1
#
_cell.length_a   1.000
_cell.length_b   1.000
_cell.length_c   1.000
_cell.angle_alpha   90.00
_cell.angle_beta   90.00
_cell.angle_gamma   90.00
#
_symmetry.space_group_name_H-M   'P 1'
#
loop_
_entity.id
_entity.type
_entity.pdbx_description
1 polymer ?
#
loop_
_entity_poly.entity_id
_entity_poly.type
_entity_poly.pdbx_seq_one_letter_code
_entity_poly.pdbx_strand_id
1 'polypeptide(L)'
;MQDRFLHEAGVKKVFNGSIISMSLLRSGKTHGFNPAPQDLKDTCDMIAQRLLKEEQVELADLATQFAIEKTLFDSSTDESGKLLWNRQFSVVLGVSSVEELTAAIEGYEFVQKNTNKREKALYERVQKELGPAHLNETWPSGLEHS
;
A
#
# COMPACT_ATOMS: atom_id res chain seq x y z
N MET A 1 14.25 17.23 -4.34
CA MET A 1 14.42 16.46 -3.08
C MET A 1 14.85 15.02 -3.38
N GLN A 2 14.18 14.31 -4.29
CA GLN A 2 14.59 12.98 -4.77
C GLN A 2 16.01 12.94 -5.34
N ASP A 3 16.41 13.92 -6.18
CA ASP A 3 17.75 13.91 -6.80
C ASP A 3 18.89 13.95 -5.80
N ARG A 4 18.81 14.83 -4.80
CA ARG A 4 19.82 14.92 -3.74
C ARG A 4 19.91 13.62 -2.94
N PHE A 5 18.76 13.04 -2.62
CA PHE A 5 18.68 11.78 -1.87
C PHE A 5 19.23 10.59 -2.66
N LEU A 6 18.89 10.44 -3.94
CA LEU A 6 19.32 9.30 -4.76
C LEU A 6 20.77 9.47 -5.26
N HIS A 7 21.13 10.66 -5.75
CA HIS A 7 22.41 10.89 -6.41
C HIS A 7 23.49 11.43 -5.47
N GLU A 8 23.22 12.48 -4.69
CA GLU A 8 24.24 13.07 -3.80
C GLU A 8 24.55 12.16 -2.61
N ALA A 9 23.52 11.56 -1.99
CA ALA A 9 23.72 10.62 -0.88
C ALA A 9 24.07 9.19 -1.32
N GLY A 10 24.13 8.92 -2.64
CA GLY A 10 24.51 7.62 -3.19
C GLY A 10 23.52 6.48 -2.93
N VAL A 11 22.24 6.80 -2.67
CA VAL A 11 21.20 5.79 -2.46
C VAL A 11 20.90 5.07 -3.77
N LYS A 12 21.29 3.80 -3.85
CA LYS A 12 21.12 2.98 -5.06
C LYS A 12 19.69 2.51 -5.29
N LYS A 13 18.96 2.28 -4.19
CA LYS A 13 17.63 1.68 -4.23
C LYS A 13 16.81 2.02 -3.00
N VAL A 14 15.52 2.28 -3.20
CA VAL A 14 14.55 2.57 -2.15
C VAL A 14 13.54 1.42 -2.08
N PHE A 15 13.28 0.94 -0.87
CA PHE A 15 12.32 -0.12 -0.60
C PHE A 15 11.13 0.43 0.16
N ASN A 16 9.93 0.32 -0.41
CA ASN A 16 8.69 0.58 0.30
C ASN A 16 8.24 -0.73 0.99
N GLY A 17 8.42 -0.77 2.30
CA GLY A 17 7.99 -1.88 3.15
C GLY A 17 6.75 -1.53 3.96
N SER A 18 6.17 -2.54 4.62
CA SER A 18 4.97 -2.38 5.45
C SER A 18 3.76 -1.78 4.70
N ILE A 19 3.57 -2.21 3.45
CA ILE A 19 2.55 -1.66 2.55
C ILE A 19 1.09 -1.93 3.01
N ILE A 20 0.90 -2.87 3.93
CA ILE A 20 -0.38 -3.14 4.61
C ILE A 20 -0.37 -2.73 6.10
N SER A 21 0.66 -1.98 6.51
CA SER A 21 0.87 -1.47 7.88
C SER A 21 0.69 -2.54 8.97
N MET A 22 1.48 -3.62 8.88
CA MET A 22 1.43 -4.75 9.81
C MET A 22 0.02 -5.34 10.00
N SER A 23 -0.65 -5.68 8.89
CA SER A 23 -2.02 -6.24 8.87
C SER A 23 -3.10 -5.26 9.36
N LEU A 24 -2.85 -3.96 9.34
CA LEU A 24 -3.87 -2.93 9.63
C LEU A 24 -4.80 -2.72 8.42
N LEU A 25 -4.24 -2.68 7.21
CA LEU A 25 -4.99 -2.43 5.98
C LEU A 25 -5.53 -3.75 5.39
N ARG A 26 -6.41 -4.45 6.11
CA ARG A 26 -7.07 -5.69 5.67
C ARG A 26 -8.41 -5.90 6.36
N SER A 27 -9.26 -6.78 5.81
CA SER A 27 -10.54 -7.18 6.45
C SER A 27 -10.40 -8.17 7.60
N GLY A 28 -9.28 -8.90 7.64
CA GLY A 28 -8.94 -9.77 8.76
C GLY A 28 -8.66 -8.95 10.02
N LYS A 29 -8.97 -9.51 11.19
CA LYS A 29 -8.72 -8.85 12.47
C LYS A 29 -7.25 -8.40 12.58
N THR A 30 -7.03 -7.11 12.77
CA THR A 30 -5.70 -6.57 13.07
C THR A 30 -5.13 -7.28 14.29
N HIS A 31 -3.87 -7.69 14.22
CA HIS A 31 -3.23 -8.38 15.35
C HIS A 31 -3.20 -7.48 16.58
N GLY A 32 -3.48 -8.05 17.75
CA GLY A 32 -3.59 -7.28 19.01
C GLY A 32 -2.30 -6.55 19.41
N PHE A 33 -1.14 -6.98 18.90
CA PHE A 33 0.15 -6.32 19.11
C PHE A 33 0.41 -5.13 18.18
N ASN A 34 -0.48 -4.85 17.21
CA ASN A 34 -0.30 -3.69 16.33
C ASN A 34 -0.35 -2.41 17.17
N PRO A 35 0.66 -1.52 17.08
CA PRO A 35 0.77 -0.35 17.95
C PRO A 35 -0.21 0.79 17.60
N ALA A 36 -0.92 0.68 16.48
CA ALA A 36 -1.88 1.71 16.07
C ALA A 36 -2.94 1.97 17.16
N PRO A 37 -3.37 3.22 17.34
CA PRO A 37 -4.53 3.57 18.15
C PRO A 37 -5.78 2.76 17.78
N GLN A 38 -6.67 2.55 18.76
CA GLN A 38 -7.85 1.69 18.55
C GLN A 38 -8.84 2.29 17.56
N ASP A 39 -9.02 3.60 17.59
CA ASP A 39 -9.86 4.35 16.64
C ASP A 39 -9.37 4.21 15.18
N LEU A 40 -8.04 4.24 14.95
CA LEU A 40 -7.46 3.96 13.63
C LEU A 40 -7.74 2.52 13.19
N LYS A 41 -7.56 1.53 14.09
CA LYS A 41 -7.87 0.12 13.81
C LYS A 41 -9.33 -0.09 13.46
N ASP A 42 -10.24 0.50 14.24
CA ASP A 42 -11.69 0.41 14.03
C ASP A 42 -12.09 1.07 12.70
N THR A 43 -11.45 2.20 12.36
CA THR A 43 -11.67 2.87 11.08
C THR A 43 -11.21 2.02 9.90
N CYS A 44 -10.02 1.42 9.97
CA CYS A 44 -9.51 0.52 8.93
C CYS A 44 -10.39 -0.72 8.77
N ASP A 45 -10.85 -1.34 9.87
CA ASP A 45 -11.78 -2.47 9.81
C ASP A 45 -13.10 -2.06 9.15
N MET A 46 -13.72 -0.95 9.58
CA MET A 46 -14.95 -0.44 8.96
C MET A 46 -14.77 -0.26 7.45
N ILE A 47 -13.68 0.37 7.01
CA ILE A 47 -13.40 0.58 5.58
C ILE A 47 -13.27 -0.76 4.86
N ALA A 48 -12.52 -1.70 5.42
CA ALA A 48 -12.33 -3.02 4.82
C ALA A 48 -13.67 -3.78 4.69
N GLN A 49 -14.51 -3.78 5.72
CA GLN A 49 -15.84 -4.41 5.67
C GLN A 49 -16.75 -3.76 4.61
N ARG A 50 -16.69 -2.43 4.45
CA ARG A 50 -17.45 -1.73 3.40
C ARG A 50 -16.98 -2.09 2.01
N LEU A 51 -15.67 -2.13 1.77
CA LEU A 51 -15.11 -2.54 0.48
C LEU A 51 -15.53 -3.97 0.11
N LEU A 52 -15.49 -4.91 1.05
CA LEU A 52 -15.97 -6.27 0.82
C LEU A 52 -17.46 -6.31 0.47
N LYS A 53 -18.28 -5.56 1.21
CA LYS A 53 -19.74 -5.56 1.03
C LYS A 53 -20.19 -4.90 -0.27
N GLU A 54 -19.57 -3.78 -0.62
CA GLU A 54 -20.05 -2.90 -1.71
C GLU A 54 -19.32 -3.17 -3.03
N GLU A 55 -18.02 -3.45 -2.96
CA GLU A 55 -17.15 -3.53 -4.13
C GLU A 55 -16.62 -4.95 -4.39
N GLN A 56 -16.78 -5.85 -3.41
CA GLN A 56 -16.17 -7.18 -3.36
C GLN A 56 -14.64 -7.11 -3.49
N VAL A 57 -14.02 -6.11 -2.83
CA VAL A 57 -12.58 -5.86 -2.86
C VAL A 57 -12.00 -5.99 -1.46
N GLU A 58 -10.90 -6.73 -1.35
CA GLU A 58 -10.10 -6.81 -0.13
C GLU A 58 -9.20 -5.58 0.02
N LEU A 59 -9.21 -4.95 1.20
CA LEU A 59 -8.40 -3.75 1.47
C LEU A 59 -6.89 -4.04 1.36
N ALA A 60 -6.45 -5.25 1.73
CA ALA A 60 -5.04 -5.64 1.59
C ALA A 60 -4.57 -5.66 0.14
N ASP A 61 -5.41 -6.16 -0.77
CA ASP A 61 -5.10 -6.21 -2.20
C ASP A 61 -5.04 -4.80 -2.77
N LEU A 62 -6.02 -3.95 -2.41
CA LEU A 62 -6.08 -2.57 -2.84
C LEU A 62 -4.87 -1.76 -2.34
N ALA A 63 -4.46 -1.94 -1.07
CA ALA A 63 -3.27 -1.31 -0.51
C ALA A 63 -1.98 -1.80 -1.20
N THR A 64 -1.89 -3.09 -1.51
CA THR A 64 -0.77 -3.68 -2.23
C THR A 64 -0.65 -3.10 -3.64
N GLN A 65 -1.76 -3.03 -4.38
CA GLN A 65 -1.80 -2.45 -5.72
C GLN A 65 -1.45 -0.96 -5.70
N PHE A 66 -1.94 -0.20 -4.72
CA PHE A 66 -1.56 1.21 -4.53
C PHE A 66 -0.06 1.36 -4.33
N ALA A 67 0.54 0.57 -3.44
CA ALA A 67 1.97 0.63 -3.16
C ALA A 67 2.82 0.25 -4.37
N ILE A 68 2.41 -0.78 -5.12
CA ILE A 68 3.04 -1.19 -6.38
C ILE A 68 2.96 -0.06 -7.40
N GLU A 69 1.78 0.53 -7.64
CA GLU A 69 1.61 1.61 -8.61
C GLU A 69 2.47 2.83 -8.27
N LYS A 70 2.44 3.28 -7.02
CA LYS A 70 3.11 4.52 -6.60
C LYS A 70 4.61 4.39 -6.38
N THR A 71 5.10 3.16 -6.19
CA THR A 71 6.52 2.93 -5.87
C THR A 71 7.26 2.28 -7.02
N LEU A 72 6.71 1.21 -7.59
CA LEU A 72 7.45 0.32 -8.49
C LEU A 72 7.51 0.88 -9.91
N PHE A 73 6.47 1.58 -10.34
CA PHE A 73 6.33 2.03 -11.71
C PHE A 73 6.60 3.53 -11.85
N ASP A 74 7.11 3.93 -13.01
CA ASP A 74 7.11 5.32 -13.43
C ASP A 74 5.77 5.69 -14.11
N SER A 75 5.64 6.94 -14.55
CA SER A 75 4.47 7.40 -15.31
C SER A 75 4.56 7.07 -16.82
N SER A 76 5.63 6.40 -17.25
CA SER A 76 5.88 6.07 -18.65
C SER A 76 5.41 4.65 -18.97
N THR A 77 5.20 4.39 -20.24
CA THR A 77 4.74 3.09 -20.73
C THR A 77 5.60 2.59 -21.88
N ASP A 78 5.66 1.28 -22.03
CA ASP A 78 6.18 0.67 -23.25
C ASP A 78 5.23 0.86 -24.46
N GLU A 79 5.64 0.35 -25.61
CA GLU A 79 4.85 0.37 -26.86
C GLU A 79 3.51 -0.37 -26.76
N SER A 80 3.35 -1.26 -25.78
CA SER A 80 2.11 -1.99 -25.49
C SER A 80 1.21 -1.28 -24.48
N GLY A 81 1.65 -0.14 -23.94
CA GLY A 81 0.92 0.64 -22.92
C GLY A 81 1.12 0.16 -21.48
N LYS A 82 2.03 -0.79 -21.24
CA LYS A 82 2.34 -1.28 -19.88
C LYS A 82 3.28 -0.32 -19.15
N LEU A 83 3.09 -0.17 -17.85
CA LEU A 83 3.95 0.65 -17.01
C LEU A 83 5.39 0.12 -16.98
N LEU A 84 6.35 1.03 -17.08
CA LEU A 84 7.77 0.71 -16.99
C LEU A 84 8.24 0.69 -15.53
N TRP A 85 8.98 -0.35 -15.18
CA TRP A 85 9.53 -0.50 -13.83
C TRP A 85 10.68 0.49 -13.61
N ASN A 86 10.51 1.38 -12.63
CA ASN A 86 11.59 2.16 -12.08
C ASN A 86 12.54 1.31 -11.21
N ARG A 87 13.70 0.96 -11.75
CA ARG A 87 14.69 0.09 -11.08
C ARG A 87 15.28 0.65 -9.79
N GLN A 88 15.17 1.95 -9.54
CA GLN A 88 15.62 2.57 -8.29
C GLN A 88 14.65 2.32 -7.12
N PHE A 89 13.47 1.76 -7.37
CA PHE A 89 12.45 1.54 -6.36
C PHE A 89 11.95 0.09 -6.36
N SER A 90 11.51 -0.38 -5.19
CA SER A 90 10.87 -1.69 -5.04
C SER A 90 9.89 -1.70 -3.89
N VAL A 91 8.92 -2.60 -3.99
CA VAL A 91 7.98 -2.92 -2.91
C VAL A 91 8.43 -4.19 -2.24
N VAL A 92 8.41 -4.21 -0.90
CA VAL A 92 8.69 -5.41 -0.11
C VAL A 92 7.37 -6.01 0.35
N LEU A 93 7.09 -7.22 -0.14
CA LEU A 93 5.89 -7.97 0.21
C LEU A 93 6.15 -8.81 1.47
N GLY A 94 5.27 -8.68 2.46
CA GLY A 94 5.20 -9.58 3.61
C GLY A 94 4.00 -10.49 3.46
N VAL A 95 4.23 -11.77 3.19
CA VAL A 95 3.19 -12.80 3.01
C VAL A 95 3.49 -14.02 3.86
N SER A 96 2.46 -14.73 4.25
CA SER A 96 2.52 -15.89 5.14
C SER A 96 1.91 -17.17 4.53
N SER A 97 1.32 -17.05 3.35
CA SER A 97 0.67 -18.14 2.62
C SER A 97 0.92 -18.03 1.11
N VAL A 98 0.66 -19.12 0.38
CA VAL A 98 0.77 -19.14 -1.08
C VAL A 98 -0.33 -18.29 -1.70
N GLU A 99 -1.51 -18.27 -1.10
CA GLU A 99 -2.67 -17.50 -1.53
C GLU A 99 -2.37 -16.00 -1.50
N GLU A 100 -1.77 -15.51 -0.41
CA GLU A 100 -1.33 -14.11 -0.28
C GLU A 100 -0.24 -13.76 -1.32
N LEU A 101 0.67 -14.68 -1.63
CA LEU A 101 1.68 -14.48 -2.66
C LEU A 101 1.05 -14.39 -4.06
N THR A 102 0.13 -15.31 -4.39
CA THR A 102 -0.58 -15.31 -5.67
C THR A 102 -1.37 -14.03 -5.87
N ALA A 103 -2.13 -13.59 -4.87
CA ALA A 103 -2.87 -12.33 -4.93
C ALA A 103 -1.96 -11.12 -5.18
N ALA A 104 -0.78 -11.08 -4.55
CA ALA A 104 0.20 -10.01 -4.77
C ALA A 104 0.80 -10.02 -6.19
N ILE A 105 1.05 -11.20 -6.77
CA ILE A 105 1.51 -11.34 -8.16
C ILE A 105 0.43 -10.87 -9.13
N GLU A 106 -0.81 -11.30 -8.93
CA GLU A 106 -1.95 -10.87 -9.75
C GLU A 106 -2.16 -9.36 -9.67
N GLY A 107 -2.04 -8.77 -8.47
CA GLY A 107 -2.06 -7.33 -8.26
C GLY A 107 -0.93 -6.60 -9.01
N TYR A 108 0.28 -7.13 -9.00
CA TYR A 108 1.39 -6.58 -9.78
C TYR A 108 1.10 -6.57 -11.29
N GLU A 109 0.67 -7.71 -11.83
CA GLU A 109 0.36 -7.84 -13.27
C GLU A 109 -0.82 -6.94 -13.67
N PHE A 110 -1.81 -6.81 -12.80
CA PHE A 110 -2.95 -5.93 -13.00
C PHE A 110 -2.53 -4.46 -13.07
N VAL A 111 -1.72 -4.00 -12.10
CA VAL A 111 -1.22 -2.62 -12.09
C VAL A 111 -0.34 -2.35 -13.31
N GLN A 112 0.53 -3.30 -13.68
CA GLN A 112 1.42 -3.14 -14.82
C GLN A 112 0.68 -2.89 -16.14
N LYS A 113 -0.52 -3.48 -16.32
CA LYS A 113 -1.37 -3.28 -17.50
C LYS A 113 -1.90 -1.84 -17.62
N ASN A 114 -1.79 -1.01 -16.58
CA ASN A 114 -2.21 0.39 -16.58
C ASN A 114 -3.71 0.62 -16.87
N THR A 115 -4.56 -0.36 -16.57
CA THR A 115 -6.02 -0.29 -16.78
C THR A 115 -6.82 -0.03 -15.50
N ASN A 116 -6.14 0.33 -14.41
CA ASN A 116 -6.64 0.35 -13.04
C ASN A 116 -7.40 1.63 -12.63
N LYS A 117 -8.26 2.15 -13.51
CA LYS A 117 -9.03 3.38 -13.25
C LYS A 117 -10.00 3.22 -12.08
N ARG A 118 -10.63 2.06 -11.93
CA ARG A 118 -11.55 1.75 -10.82
C ARG A 118 -10.80 1.78 -9.49
N GLU A 119 -9.65 1.14 -9.44
CA GLU A 119 -8.83 1.00 -8.23
C GLU A 119 -8.29 2.36 -7.81
N LYS A 120 -7.91 3.22 -8.76
CA LYS A 120 -7.56 4.62 -8.47
C LYS A 120 -8.67 5.37 -7.75
N ALA A 121 -9.92 5.22 -8.20
CA ALA A 121 -11.07 5.82 -7.51
C ALA A 121 -11.29 5.20 -6.11
N LEU A 122 -11.05 3.89 -5.96
CA LEU A 122 -11.12 3.22 -4.65
C LEU A 122 -10.00 3.68 -3.71
N TYR A 123 -8.78 3.94 -4.20
CA TYR A 123 -7.69 4.50 -3.40
C TYR A 123 -8.08 5.86 -2.83
N GLU A 124 -8.61 6.75 -3.68
CA GLU A 124 -9.06 8.08 -3.28
C GLU A 124 -10.22 8.00 -2.28
N ARG A 125 -11.15 7.07 -2.49
CA ARG A 125 -12.23 6.78 -1.55
C ARG A 125 -11.68 6.36 -0.18
N VAL A 126 -10.78 5.39 -0.12
CA VAL A 126 -10.17 4.92 1.14
C VAL A 126 -9.43 6.05 1.83
N GLN A 127 -8.62 6.83 1.11
CA GLN A 127 -7.91 7.98 1.67
C GLN A 127 -8.87 9.04 2.24
N LYS A 128 -9.99 9.27 1.56
CA LYS A 128 -11.04 10.19 2.04
C LYS A 128 -11.77 9.65 3.26
N GLU A 129 -12.04 8.34 3.32
CA GLU A 129 -12.70 7.70 4.47
C GLU A 129 -11.80 7.67 5.72
N LEU A 130 -10.48 7.51 5.55
CA LEU A 130 -9.51 7.74 6.63
C LEU A 130 -9.54 9.19 7.10
N GLY A 131 -9.73 10.13 6.17
CA GLY A 131 -9.85 11.55 6.49
C GLY A 131 -8.56 12.16 7.06
N PRO A 132 -8.56 13.46 7.39
CA PRO A 132 -7.35 14.16 7.82
C PRO A 132 -6.84 13.71 9.20
N ALA A 133 -7.68 13.04 10.00
CA ALA A 133 -7.30 12.54 11.32
C ALA A 133 -6.41 11.30 11.22
N HIS A 134 -6.78 10.35 10.35
CA HIS A 134 -6.10 9.05 10.24
C HIS A 134 -5.16 8.94 9.03
N LEU A 135 -5.37 9.73 7.98
CA LEU A 135 -4.50 9.73 6.82
C LEU A 135 -3.12 10.30 7.18
N ASN A 136 -2.09 9.45 7.07
CA ASN A 136 -0.72 9.74 7.51
C ASN A 136 -0.58 9.98 9.03
N GLU A 137 -1.46 9.38 9.82
CA GLU A 137 -1.33 9.40 11.27
C GLU A 137 -0.01 8.77 11.71
N THR A 138 0.58 9.34 12.76
CA THR A 138 1.78 8.82 13.41
C THR A 138 1.49 8.62 14.88
N TRP A 139 2.10 7.60 15.48
CA TRP A 139 1.98 7.32 16.91
C TRP A 139 3.37 7.12 17.51
N PRO A 140 3.52 7.28 18.84
CA PRO A 140 4.78 7.05 19.52
C PRO A 140 5.34 5.65 19.24
N SER A 141 6.65 5.55 19.06
CA SER A 141 7.33 4.27 18.76
C SER A 141 7.29 3.24 19.89
N GLY A 142 6.79 3.63 21.07
CA GLY A 142 6.80 2.80 22.28
C GLY A 142 8.19 2.67 22.93
N LEU A 143 9.22 3.31 22.36
CA LEU A 143 10.56 3.40 22.96
C LEU A 143 10.62 4.59 23.92
N GLU A 144 11.19 4.38 25.10
CA GLU A 144 11.58 5.51 25.96
C GLU A 144 12.68 6.30 25.27
N HIS A 145 12.41 7.57 24.99
CA HIS A 145 13.41 8.50 24.47
C HIS A 145 14.11 9.14 25.67
N SER A 146 15.30 8.63 26.00
CA SER A 146 16.21 9.17 27.03
C SER A 146 16.88 10.46 26.58
#